data_AF-A0A4V5RU58-F1
#
_entry.id   AF-A0A4V5RU58-F1
#
_cell.length_a   1.000
_cell.length_b   1.000
_cell.length_c   1.000
_cell.angle_alpha   90.00
_cell.angle_beta   90.00
_cell.angle_gamma   90.00
#
_symmetry.space_group_name_H-M   'P 1'
#
loop_
_entity.id
_entity.type
_entity.pdbx_description
1 polymer ?
#
loop_
_entity_poly.entity_id
_entity_poly.type
_entity_poly.pdbx_seq_one_letter_code
_entity_poly.pdbx_strand_id
1 'polypeptide(L)'
;MITVITKISLLKRNSLISIALLFTALDSSHAADVYGTITANNSVVWNNAAPNSYFGSEAISPSAWTIAQEQPTAEWYPATMDNQPVNNVSFVNHSTGESFNTSLELLGVEYNLGSSASYFTSKDYGSNVGMGVANECAATNISGSSAKVGQESTLCVSRMGYTATSRIEPFKFYRPAFALPNISNDVFAAPVGSGTFTASINLSPTYFFTSQTGTMTYTRVPETLIITIDYQAAILESLTVLGDGNIEPQYDTATKRISGTTRYDVSLLGTLPTGVIMTFSPTSGDYELTNIDNSLEKIPYTITCAIGCESPDKVIVQDGVLNTVSFPDSEVITVNGEGSNKVDVAYDVSFDVDGNALSSGNYQGSFNVVYEVNL
;
A
#
# COMPACT_ATOMS: atom_id res chain seq x y z
N MET A 1 -29.96 -61.81 -5.03
CA MET A 1 -30.84 -62.56 -4.12
C MET A 1 -29.97 -63.46 -3.26
N ILE A 2 -29.50 -62.95 -2.12
CA ILE A 2 -28.82 -63.73 -1.09
C ILE A 2 -29.32 -63.20 0.25
N THR A 3 -29.79 -64.14 1.05
CA THR A 3 -30.61 -64.01 2.24
C THR A 3 -29.80 -63.51 3.43
N VAL A 4 -30.36 -62.53 4.15
CA VAL A 4 -29.86 -62.01 5.43
C VAL A 4 -30.18 -63.01 6.53
N ILE A 5 -29.17 -63.42 7.31
CA ILE A 5 -29.35 -64.15 8.57
C ILE A 5 -29.11 -63.17 9.71
N THR A 6 -30.18 -62.85 10.44
CA THR A 6 -30.20 -62.04 11.65
C THR A 6 -29.67 -62.84 12.83
N LYS A 7 -28.68 -62.30 13.55
CA LYS A 7 -28.29 -62.77 14.89
C LYS A 7 -28.56 -61.65 15.89
N ILE A 8 -29.61 -61.81 16.68
CA ILE A 8 -29.99 -60.91 17.77
C ILE A 8 -29.09 -61.26 18.96
N SER A 9 -28.20 -60.34 19.36
CA SER A 9 -27.59 -60.37 20.69
C SER A 9 -28.20 -59.25 21.54
N LEU A 10 -28.95 -59.68 22.57
CA LEU A 10 -29.46 -58.83 23.63
C LEU A 10 -28.29 -58.40 24.51
N LEU A 11 -27.90 -57.12 24.42
CA LEU A 11 -27.00 -56.51 25.40
C LEU A 11 -27.82 -55.65 26.37
N LYS A 12 -27.71 -56.07 27.64
CA LYS A 12 -28.39 -55.51 28.80
C LYS A 12 -28.00 -54.05 29.04
N ARG A 13 -29.03 -53.29 29.36
CA ARG A 13 -29.06 -51.99 30.04
C ARG A 13 -28.03 -51.90 31.18
N ASN A 14 -26.97 -51.11 30.98
CA ASN A 14 -26.27 -50.28 31.98
C ASN A 14 -24.96 -49.75 31.41
N SER A 15 -24.96 -48.50 30.92
CA SER A 15 -24.07 -47.43 31.39
C SER A 15 -24.28 -46.25 30.43
N LEU A 16 -24.77 -45.13 30.96
CA LEU A 16 -24.88 -43.87 30.22
C LEU A 16 -23.48 -43.45 29.77
N ILE A 17 -23.23 -43.53 28.46
CA ILE A 17 -22.12 -42.78 27.86
C ILE A 17 -22.65 -41.35 27.70
N SER A 18 -22.28 -40.50 28.67
CA SER A 18 -22.40 -39.05 28.54
C SER A 18 -21.52 -38.60 27.38
N ILE A 19 -22.12 -38.36 26.22
CA ILE A 19 -21.52 -37.52 25.18
C ILE A 19 -21.65 -36.10 25.72
N ALA A 20 -20.68 -35.68 26.53
CA ALA A 20 -20.47 -34.28 26.80
C ALA A 20 -19.98 -33.66 25.49
N LEU A 21 -20.88 -32.95 24.79
CA LEU A 21 -20.44 -31.98 23.79
C LEU A 21 -19.52 -31.01 24.52
N LEU A 22 -18.22 -31.10 24.26
CA LEU A 22 -17.31 -29.98 24.43
C LEU A 22 -17.78 -28.89 23.46
N PHE A 23 -18.77 -28.11 23.88
CA PHE A 23 -18.77 -26.69 23.57
C PHE A 23 -17.65 -26.10 24.43
N THR A 24 -16.40 -26.29 23.99
CA THR A 24 -15.39 -25.29 24.32
C THR A 24 -15.97 -23.97 23.85
N ALA A 25 -16.09 -23.02 24.76
CA ALA A 25 -16.41 -21.65 24.42
C ALA A 25 -15.60 -21.30 23.16
N LEU A 26 -16.29 -20.93 22.10
CA LEU A 26 -15.68 -20.11 21.07
C LEU A 26 -15.32 -18.84 21.83
N ASP A 27 -14.10 -18.79 22.37
CA ASP A 27 -13.55 -17.53 22.84
C ASP A 27 -13.70 -16.59 21.67
N SER A 28 -14.42 -15.50 21.89
CA SER A 28 -14.60 -14.42 20.94
C SER A 28 -13.18 -13.95 20.57
N SER A 29 -12.61 -14.47 19.50
CA SER A 29 -11.35 -13.98 18.97
C SER A 29 -11.65 -12.61 18.39
N HIS A 30 -11.42 -11.57 19.20
CA HIS A 30 -11.51 -10.21 18.73
C HIS A 30 -10.29 -9.94 17.85
N ALA A 31 -10.55 -9.68 16.57
CA ALA A 31 -9.56 -9.22 15.64
C ALA A 31 -9.82 -7.75 15.32
N ALA A 32 -8.77 -6.94 15.37
CA ALA A 32 -8.78 -5.62 14.77
C ALA A 32 -8.35 -5.81 13.30
N ASP A 33 -9.30 -5.67 12.37
CA ASP A 33 -9.03 -5.82 10.95
C ASP A 33 -8.77 -4.46 10.30
N VAL A 34 -7.64 -4.33 9.62
CA VAL A 34 -7.27 -3.14 8.86
C VAL A 34 -6.98 -3.52 7.42
N TYR A 35 -7.60 -2.80 6.49
CA TYR A 35 -7.46 -3.00 5.05
C TYR A 35 -6.94 -1.73 4.41
N GLY A 36 -5.94 -1.88 3.54
CA GLY A 36 -5.43 -0.81 2.69
C GLY A 36 -5.13 -1.29 1.28
N THR A 37 -5.01 -0.33 0.37
CA THR A 37 -4.68 -0.56 -1.03
C THR A 37 -3.39 0.20 -1.38
N ILE A 38 -2.52 -0.44 -2.16
CA ILE A 38 -1.30 0.17 -2.71
C ILE A 38 -1.30 -0.07 -4.22
N THR A 39 -1.09 0.99 -4.99
CA THR A 39 -1.03 0.93 -6.46
C THR A 39 0.29 1.52 -6.92
N ALA A 40 1.07 0.76 -7.69
CA ALA A 40 2.40 1.17 -8.14
C ALA A 40 3.32 1.57 -6.96
N ASN A 41 3.98 2.73 -7.02
CA ASN A 41 4.84 3.25 -5.95
C ASN A 41 4.08 4.14 -4.93
N ASN A 42 2.76 4.24 -5.03
CA ASN A 42 2.00 5.22 -4.26
C ASN A 42 1.93 4.86 -2.77
N SER A 43 1.63 5.88 -1.96
CA SER A 43 1.34 5.70 -0.54
C SER A 43 0.11 4.82 -0.34
N VAL A 44 0.12 4.02 0.73
CA VAL A 44 -1.04 3.22 1.12
C VAL A 44 -2.27 4.09 1.37
N VAL A 45 -3.40 3.67 0.81
CA VAL A 45 -4.72 4.22 1.09
C VAL A 45 -5.44 3.27 2.04
N TRP A 46 -5.75 3.72 3.25
CA TRP A 46 -6.44 2.92 4.27
C TRP A 46 -7.97 3.05 4.11
N ASN A 47 -8.67 1.92 4.04
CA ASN A 47 -10.12 1.92 3.80
C ASN A 47 -10.92 1.95 5.11
N ASN A 48 -10.38 1.34 6.17
CA ASN A 48 -11.07 1.21 7.45
C ASN A 48 -10.18 1.56 8.66
N ALA A 49 -9.10 2.32 8.44
CA ALA A 49 -8.30 2.96 9.48
C ALA A 49 -8.24 4.47 9.25
N ALA A 50 -8.14 5.23 10.33
CA ALA A 50 -8.12 6.69 10.30
C ALA A 50 -6.81 7.23 10.90
N PRO A 51 -6.29 8.35 10.37
CA PRO A 51 -5.15 9.03 10.97
C PRO A 51 -5.38 9.38 12.44
N ASN A 52 -4.35 9.22 13.27
CA ASN A 52 -4.39 9.45 14.70
C ASN A 52 -3.25 10.36 15.16
N SER A 53 -3.39 11.66 14.89
CA SER A 53 -2.35 12.67 15.12
C SER A 53 -1.88 12.80 16.57
N TYR A 54 -2.60 12.23 17.55
CA TYR A 54 -2.14 12.16 18.93
C TYR A 54 -0.87 11.31 19.07
N PHE A 55 -0.75 10.22 18.31
CA PHE A 55 0.36 9.28 18.40
C PHE A 55 1.46 9.53 17.36
N GLY A 56 1.24 10.42 16.40
CA GLY A 56 2.21 10.77 15.36
C GLY A 56 1.54 11.15 14.04
N SER A 57 2.32 11.68 13.10
CA SER A 57 1.84 12.08 11.77
C SER A 57 1.44 10.89 10.88
N GLU A 58 2.11 9.76 11.05
CA GLU A 58 1.88 8.53 10.28
C GLU A 58 1.03 7.50 11.06
N ALA A 59 0.66 7.85 12.29
CA ALA A 59 -0.12 6.99 13.15
C ALA A 59 -1.53 6.80 12.58
N ILE A 60 -1.98 5.56 12.56
CA ILE A 60 -3.34 5.18 12.22
C ILE A 60 -3.95 4.34 13.33
N SER A 61 -5.27 4.35 13.42
CA SER A 61 -6.04 3.45 14.27
C SER A 61 -7.19 2.84 13.49
N PRO A 62 -7.58 1.59 13.78
CA PRO A 62 -8.79 1.00 13.23
C PRO A 62 -10.00 1.91 13.48
N SER A 63 -10.86 2.06 12.48
CA SER A 63 -12.10 2.85 12.61
C SER A 63 -13.11 2.13 13.50
N ALA A 64 -13.09 0.80 13.46
CA ALA A 64 -13.83 -0.04 14.38
C ALA A 64 -13.15 -0.03 15.76
N TRP A 65 -13.97 0.04 16.80
CA TRP A 65 -13.54 -0.11 18.17
C TRP A 65 -13.74 -1.54 18.63
N THR A 66 -12.75 -2.09 19.34
CA THR A 66 -12.90 -3.38 19.99
C THR A 66 -13.71 -3.23 21.27
N ILE A 67 -14.72 -4.08 21.43
CA ILE A 67 -15.60 -4.07 22.61
C ILE A 67 -14.91 -4.85 23.71
N ALA A 68 -14.68 -4.18 24.84
CA ALA A 68 -14.14 -4.82 26.02
C ALA A 68 -15.25 -5.48 26.86
N GLN A 69 -14.89 -6.51 27.63
CA GLN A 69 -15.80 -7.18 28.59
C GLN A 69 -15.07 -7.33 29.93
N GLU A 70 -14.69 -6.18 30.50
CA GLU A 70 -13.78 -6.17 31.62
C GLU A 70 -14.49 -6.32 32.97
N GLN A 71 -13.78 -6.90 33.94
CA GLN A 71 -14.33 -7.07 35.28
C GLN A 71 -14.59 -5.70 35.95
N PRO A 72 -15.76 -5.50 36.60
CA PRO A 72 -16.05 -4.26 37.29
C PRO A 72 -15.04 -3.90 38.39
N THR A 73 -14.57 -2.66 38.37
CA THR A 73 -13.57 -2.12 39.30
C THR A 73 -13.99 -0.75 39.82
N ALA A 74 -13.54 -0.40 41.02
CA ALA A 74 -13.73 0.93 41.58
C ALA A 74 -12.59 1.89 41.18
N GLU A 75 -11.49 1.36 40.64
CA GLU A 75 -10.32 2.16 40.25
C GLU A 75 -9.51 1.44 39.17
N TRP A 76 -9.08 2.17 38.14
CA TRP A 76 -8.26 1.64 37.05
C TRP A 76 -7.38 2.69 36.39
N TYR A 77 -6.31 2.23 35.73
CA TYR A 77 -5.30 3.02 35.07
C TYR A 77 -4.99 2.44 33.69
N PRO A 78 -5.08 3.23 32.60
CA PRO A 78 -4.76 2.78 31.26
C PRO A 78 -3.26 2.50 31.12
N ALA A 79 -2.92 1.44 30.40
CA ALA A 79 -1.54 1.07 30.07
C ALA A 79 -1.43 0.76 28.57
N THR A 80 -0.21 0.61 28.08
CA THR A 80 0.05 0.27 26.68
C THR A 80 -0.16 -1.22 26.42
N MET A 81 0.21 -1.67 25.23
CA MET A 81 0.33 -3.09 24.92
C MET A 81 1.60 -3.65 25.56
N ASP A 82 1.57 -4.90 26.03
CA ASP A 82 2.73 -5.68 26.50
C ASP A 82 3.43 -6.34 25.28
N ASN A 83 3.95 -5.48 24.41
CA ASN A 83 4.53 -5.85 23.12
C ASN A 83 5.78 -4.99 22.85
N GLN A 84 6.71 -5.45 22.00
CA GLN A 84 7.79 -4.57 21.55
C GLN A 84 7.20 -3.38 20.78
N PRO A 85 7.71 -2.14 20.99
CA PRO A 85 7.23 -0.97 20.25
C PRO A 85 7.43 -1.06 18.74
N VAL A 86 8.45 -1.78 18.28
CA VAL A 86 8.74 -1.98 16.86
C VAL A 86 8.83 -3.47 16.59
N ASN A 87 8.09 -3.95 15.59
CA ASN A 87 7.99 -5.36 15.22
C ASN A 87 8.23 -5.50 13.73
N ASN A 88 9.01 -6.49 13.30
CA ASN A 88 9.08 -6.85 11.89
C ASN A 88 7.94 -7.83 11.58
N VAL A 89 7.03 -7.47 10.68
CA VAL A 89 5.88 -8.29 10.32
C VAL A 89 6.00 -8.78 8.88
N SER A 90 5.54 -10.00 8.63
CA SER A 90 5.55 -10.62 7.30
C SER A 90 4.15 -10.61 6.71
N PHE A 91 4.02 -9.97 5.56
CA PHE A 91 2.82 -9.93 4.75
C PHE A 91 2.89 -11.05 3.73
N VAL A 92 1.90 -11.95 3.73
CA VAL A 92 1.91 -13.17 2.91
C VAL A 92 0.68 -13.18 2.00
N ASN A 93 0.90 -13.45 0.72
CA ASN A 93 -0.16 -13.84 -0.20
C ASN A 93 -0.40 -15.34 -0.03
N HIS A 94 -1.49 -15.72 0.62
CA HIS A 94 -1.79 -17.12 0.93
C HIS A 94 -2.12 -17.98 -0.31
N SER A 95 -2.32 -17.37 -1.48
CA SER A 95 -2.57 -18.11 -2.73
C SER A 95 -1.28 -18.43 -3.48
N THR A 96 -0.30 -17.52 -3.49
CA THR A 96 0.97 -17.68 -4.22
C THR A 96 2.14 -18.10 -3.32
N GLY A 97 2.07 -17.81 -2.02
CA GLY A 97 3.17 -17.98 -1.07
C GLY A 97 4.20 -16.85 -1.12
N GLU A 98 4.01 -15.85 -1.99
CA GLU A 98 4.83 -14.64 -2.01
C GLU A 98 4.69 -13.87 -0.70
N SER A 99 5.78 -13.24 -0.27
CA SER A 99 5.77 -12.46 0.95
C SER A 99 6.79 -11.34 0.92
N PHE A 100 6.51 -10.30 1.70
CA PHE A 100 7.44 -9.22 1.99
C PHE A 100 7.37 -8.89 3.48
N ASN A 101 8.42 -8.25 4.00
CA ASN A 101 8.49 -7.87 5.40
C ASN A 101 8.51 -6.35 5.53
N THR A 102 7.93 -5.84 6.61
CA THR A 102 7.95 -4.40 6.92
C THR A 102 8.01 -4.17 8.42
N SER A 103 8.40 -2.96 8.82
CA SER A 103 8.37 -2.52 10.21
C SER A 103 6.97 -2.04 10.60
N LEU A 104 6.40 -2.66 11.64
CA LEU A 104 5.19 -2.24 12.33
C LEU A 104 5.57 -1.57 13.66
N GLU A 105 5.24 -0.30 13.78
CA GLU A 105 5.44 0.48 15.01
C GLU A 105 4.14 0.53 15.81
N LEU A 106 4.14 -0.03 17.01
CA LEU A 106 3.05 0.08 17.98
C LEU A 106 3.23 1.37 18.77
N LEU A 107 2.30 2.30 18.59
CA LEU A 107 2.42 3.67 19.10
C LEU A 107 1.60 3.92 20.37
N GLY A 108 0.60 3.09 20.66
CA GLY A 108 -0.17 3.19 21.88
C GLY A 108 -1.57 2.60 21.81
N VAL A 109 -2.38 2.92 22.82
CA VAL A 109 -3.76 2.44 22.95
C VAL A 109 -4.68 3.60 23.28
N GLU A 110 -5.85 3.62 22.64
CA GLU A 110 -6.97 4.46 23.03
C GLU A 110 -8.02 3.62 23.76
N TYR A 111 -8.51 4.14 24.88
CA TYR A 111 -9.61 3.60 25.65
C TYR A 111 -10.78 4.57 25.62
N ASN A 112 -11.98 4.07 25.41
CA ASN A 112 -13.22 4.83 25.47
C ASN A 112 -14.16 4.23 26.52
N LEU A 113 -14.56 5.07 27.47
CA LEU A 113 -15.32 4.64 28.64
C LEU A 113 -16.80 4.40 28.30
N GLY A 114 -17.30 4.91 27.17
CA GLY A 114 -18.71 4.78 26.79
C GLY A 114 -19.65 5.23 27.91
N SER A 115 -20.66 4.41 28.23
CA SER A 115 -21.60 4.70 29.32
C SER A 115 -20.97 4.68 30.72
N SER A 116 -19.81 4.02 30.90
CA SER A 116 -19.10 3.99 32.19
C SER A 116 -18.52 5.36 32.57
N ALA A 117 -18.32 6.26 31.60
CA ALA A 117 -17.74 7.58 31.82
C ALA A 117 -18.43 8.38 32.93
N SER A 118 -19.77 8.28 33.02
CA SER A 118 -20.58 9.02 34.01
C SER A 118 -20.36 8.60 35.47
N TYR A 119 -19.71 7.47 35.71
CA TYR A 119 -19.43 6.94 37.06
C TYR A 119 -18.01 7.22 37.54
N PHE A 120 -17.12 7.60 36.63
CA PHE A 120 -15.70 7.75 36.90
C PHE A 120 -15.29 9.21 37.01
N THR A 121 -14.38 9.49 37.94
CA THR A 121 -13.65 10.75 38.04
C THR A 121 -12.16 10.47 37.88
N SER A 122 -11.43 11.38 37.25
CA SER A 122 -9.98 11.24 37.07
C SER A 122 -9.25 11.26 38.43
N LYS A 123 -8.21 10.44 38.55
CA LYS A 123 -7.39 10.29 39.75
C LYS A 123 -5.91 10.23 39.38
N ASP A 124 -5.10 11.06 40.03
CA ASP A 124 -3.63 10.91 40.02
C ASP A 124 -3.23 9.95 41.15
N TYR A 125 -2.50 8.87 40.82
CA TYR A 125 -1.98 7.95 41.84
C TYR A 125 -0.80 8.53 42.64
N GLY A 126 -0.14 9.58 42.12
CA GLY A 126 0.97 10.28 42.76
C GLY A 126 2.33 9.58 42.64
N SER A 127 2.38 8.34 42.13
CA SER A 127 3.61 7.59 41.82
C SER A 127 3.36 6.57 40.71
N ASN A 128 4.38 5.86 40.24
CA ASN A 128 4.19 4.82 39.23
C ASN A 128 3.27 3.68 39.75
N VAL A 129 2.07 3.58 39.17
CA VAL A 129 1.05 2.56 39.48
C VAL A 129 1.58 1.14 39.26
N GLY A 130 2.41 0.95 38.24
CA GLY A 130 2.95 -0.32 37.82
C GLY A 130 4.32 -0.64 38.42
N MET A 131 4.71 -0.04 39.55
CA MET A 131 6.04 -0.22 40.14
C MET A 131 6.45 -1.70 40.23
N GLY A 132 7.58 -2.04 39.59
CA GLY A 132 8.10 -3.41 39.53
C GLY A 132 7.52 -4.29 38.41
N VAL A 133 6.55 -3.78 37.64
CA VAL A 133 5.87 -4.48 36.52
C VAL A 133 5.96 -3.68 35.21
N ALA A 134 5.70 -2.38 35.27
CA ALA A 134 5.65 -1.48 34.12
C ALA A 134 6.28 -0.12 34.47
N ASN A 135 6.82 0.56 33.45
CA ASN A 135 7.28 1.94 33.60
C ASN A 135 6.10 2.92 33.59
N GLU A 136 6.30 4.15 34.06
CA GLU A 136 5.31 5.22 33.86
C GLU A 136 5.38 5.70 32.40
N CYS A 137 4.24 5.83 31.72
CA CYS A 137 4.21 6.34 30.35
C CYS A 137 4.48 7.86 30.33
N ALA A 138 5.36 8.35 29.45
CA ALA A 138 5.59 9.79 29.33
C ALA A 138 4.48 10.50 28.53
N ALA A 139 3.96 9.86 27.47
CA ALA A 139 2.83 10.37 26.69
C ALA A 139 1.47 9.83 27.17
N THR A 140 0.72 10.60 27.96
CA THR A 140 -0.65 10.21 28.38
C THR A 140 -1.64 11.37 28.29
N ASN A 141 -2.88 11.06 27.92
CA ASN A 141 -3.99 12.00 27.88
C ASN A 141 -5.22 11.34 28.49
N ILE A 142 -5.65 11.82 29.66
CA ILE A 142 -6.82 11.32 30.38
C ILE A 142 -7.89 12.40 30.36
N SER A 143 -9.09 12.02 29.92
CA SER A 143 -10.27 12.90 29.83
C SER A 143 -11.47 12.21 30.47
N GLY A 144 -12.61 12.90 30.64
CA GLY A 144 -13.77 12.30 31.32
C GLY A 144 -14.35 11.04 30.64
N SER A 145 -14.16 10.88 29.33
CA SER A 145 -14.75 9.78 28.56
C SER A 145 -13.74 8.95 27.76
N SER A 146 -12.45 9.32 27.78
CA SER A 146 -11.42 8.59 27.03
C SER A 146 -10.03 8.74 27.65
N ALA A 147 -9.20 7.72 27.45
CA ALA A 147 -7.79 7.75 27.80
C ALA A 147 -6.95 7.36 26.59
N LYS A 148 -5.79 8.00 26.42
CA LYS A 148 -4.80 7.67 25.40
C LYS A 148 -3.44 7.52 26.07
N VAL A 149 -2.73 6.44 25.78
CA VAL A 149 -1.42 6.13 26.37
C VAL A 149 -0.46 5.71 25.27
N GLY A 150 0.64 6.47 25.14
CA GLY A 150 1.67 6.27 24.13
C GLY A 150 2.67 5.19 24.53
N GLN A 151 3.13 4.42 23.56
CA GLN A 151 4.03 3.29 23.74
C GLN A 151 5.48 3.68 23.44
N GLU A 152 6.27 3.74 24.50
CA GLU A 152 7.71 4.09 24.44
C GLU A 152 8.62 2.90 24.81
N SER A 153 8.04 1.85 25.39
CA SER A 153 8.74 0.63 25.82
C SER A 153 7.81 -0.58 25.74
N THR A 154 8.28 -1.76 26.15
CA THR A 154 7.48 -3.00 26.08
C THR A 154 6.14 -2.90 26.82
N LEU A 155 6.10 -2.18 27.96
CA LEU A 155 4.88 -1.92 28.72
C LEU A 155 5.08 -0.68 29.59
N CYS A 156 4.18 0.29 29.48
CA CYS A 156 4.08 1.38 30.43
C CYS A 156 2.62 1.60 30.87
N VAL A 157 2.43 2.23 32.03
CA VAL A 157 1.13 2.56 32.60
C VAL A 157 1.04 4.06 32.90
N SER A 158 -0.14 4.66 32.70
CA SER A 158 -0.36 6.03 33.13
C SER A 158 -0.47 6.11 34.65
N ARG A 159 0.18 7.12 35.24
CA ARG A 159 -0.06 7.50 36.64
C ARG A 159 -1.46 8.07 36.87
N MET A 160 -2.07 8.59 35.82
CA MET A 160 -3.42 9.14 35.81
C MET A 160 -4.41 8.03 35.43
N GLY A 161 -5.49 7.92 36.16
CA GLY A 161 -6.52 6.90 35.94
C GLY A 161 -7.88 7.41 36.37
N TYR A 162 -8.74 6.48 36.75
CA TYR A 162 -10.13 6.73 37.07
C TYR A 162 -10.53 6.04 38.36
N THR A 163 -11.39 6.69 39.15
CA THR A 163 -12.00 6.11 40.35
C THR A 163 -13.51 6.34 40.36
N ALA A 164 -14.25 5.41 40.95
CA ALA A 164 -15.71 5.43 41.06
C ALA A 164 -16.14 5.02 42.48
N THR A 165 -17.33 5.48 42.89
CA THR A 165 -17.91 5.13 44.21
C THR A 165 -18.47 3.71 44.26
N SER A 166 -18.73 3.11 43.11
CA SER A 166 -19.17 1.72 42.93
C SER A 166 -18.29 1.01 41.91
N ARG A 167 -18.27 -0.33 41.93
CA ARG A 167 -17.54 -1.12 40.92
C ARG A 167 -18.29 -1.07 39.59
N ILE A 168 -17.65 -0.50 38.57
CA ILE A 168 -18.17 -0.34 37.21
C ILE A 168 -17.12 -0.88 36.24
N GLU A 169 -17.56 -1.36 35.08
CA GLU A 169 -16.64 -1.77 34.03
C GLU A 169 -15.75 -0.59 33.60
N PRO A 170 -14.41 -0.74 33.59
CA PRO A 170 -13.47 0.37 33.47
C PRO A 170 -13.62 1.15 32.16
N PHE A 171 -13.76 0.44 31.04
CA PHE A 171 -13.98 1.01 29.71
C PHE A 171 -14.85 0.06 28.89
N LYS A 172 -15.51 0.61 27.86
CA LYS A 172 -16.35 -0.18 26.96
C LYS A 172 -15.65 -0.54 25.67
N PHE A 173 -14.69 0.29 25.27
CA PHE A 173 -14.01 0.12 24.01
C PHE A 173 -12.53 0.44 24.12
N TYR A 174 -11.74 -0.22 23.27
CA TYR A 174 -10.35 0.14 23.06
C TYR A 174 -9.96 -0.09 21.61
N ARG A 175 -8.84 0.50 21.19
CA ARG A 175 -8.21 0.20 19.90
C ARG A 175 -6.72 0.56 19.94
N PRO A 176 -5.87 -0.17 19.20
CA PRO A 176 -4.46 0.19 19.06
C PRO A 176 -4.27 1.40 18.14
N ALA A 177 -3.15 2.08 18.32
CA ALA A 177 -2.57 3.01 17.36
C ALA A 177 -1.22 2.46 16.91
N PHE A 178 -0.97 2.47 15.61
CA PHE A 178 0.24 1.93 15.02
C PHE A 178 0.63 2.67 13.74
N ALA A 179 1.85 2.48 13.26
CA ALA A 179 2.32 2.97 11.97
C ALA A 179 3.07 1.87 11.20
N LEU A 180 3.07 2.03 9.88
CA LEU A 180 3.76 1.18 8.91
C LEU A 180 4.54 2.09 7.96
N PRO A 181 5.60 2.77 8.44
CA PRO A 181 6.23 3.90 7.74
C PRO A 181 6.76 3.54 6.34
N ASN A 182 7.21 2.30 6.16
CA ASN A 182 7.88 1.87 4.94
C ASN A 182 7.04 0.92 4.08
N ILE A 183 5.77 0.67 4.40
CA ILE A 183 4.96 -0.38 3.75
C ILE A 183 4.95 -0.30 2.22
N SER A 184 4.76 0.89 1.65
CA SER A 184 4.77 1.10 0.20
C SER A 184 6.14 0.83 -0.42
N ASN A 185 7.22 1.24 0.24
CA ASN A 185 8.58 1.02 -0.25
C ASN A 185 8.97 -0.46 -0.14
N ASP A 186 8.59 -1.11 0.96
CA ASP A 186 8.93 -2.50 1.26
C ASP A 186 8.22 -3.48 0.32
N VAL A 187 6.93 -3.24 -0.01
CA VAL A 187 6.21 -4.07 -0.99
C VAL A 187 6.73 -3.85 -2.41
N PHE A 188 7.10 -2.61 -2.76
CA PHE A 188 7.65 -2.29 -4.08
C PHE A 188 9.05 -2.89 -4.30
N ALA A 189 9.92 -2.85 -3.28
CA ALA A 189 11.26 -3.41 -3.34
C ALA A 189 11.26 -4.95 -3.29
N ALA A 190 10.15 -5.57 -2.90
CA ALA A 190 10.02 -7.02 -2.83
C ALA A 190 9.73 -7.61 -4.23
N PRO A 191 10.26 -8.80 -4.55
CA PRO A 191 9.99 -9.48 -5.81
C PRO A 191 8.61 -10.16 -5.77
N VAL A 192 7.54 -9.37 -5.65
CA VAL A 192 6.16 -9.84 -5.50
C VAL A 192 5.26 -9.26 -6.59
N GLY A 193 4.32 -10.08 -7.09
CA GLY A 193 3.30 -9.63 -8.03
C GLY A 193 2.12 -8.93 -7.35
N SER A 194 1.13 -8.52 -8.18
CA SER A 194 -0.15 -8.03 -7.69
C SER A 194 -0.88 -9.11 -6.88
N GLY A 195 -1.54 -8.71 -5.79
CA GLY A 195 -2.35 -9.61 -4.99
C GLY A 195 -2.64 -9.08 -3.60
N THR A 196 -3.36 -9.89 -2.84
CA THR A 196 -3.75 -9.58 -1.46
C THR A 196 -2.77 -10.23 -0.48
N PHE A 197 -2.07 -9.40 0.28
CA PHE A 197 -1.11 -9.83 1.29
C PHE A 197 -1.66 -9.56 2.67
N THR A 198 -1.56 -10.55 3.57
CA THR A 198 -2.06 -10.41 4.95
C THR A 198 -0.95 -10.65 5.96
N ALA A 199 -0.89 -9.82 6.98
CA ALA A 199 -0.07 -10.00 8.16
C ALA A 199 -0.96 -10.06 9.41
N SER A 200 -0.56 -10.82 10.42
CA SER A 200 -1.25 -10.88 11.72
C SER A 200 -0.24 -10.76 12.85
N ILE A 201 -0.54 -9.92 13.85
CA ILE A 201 0.24 -9.79 15.07
C ILE A 201 -0.67 -9.88 16.29
N ASN A 202 -0.24 -10.61 17.32
CA ASN A 202 -0.95 -10.66 18.58
C ASN A 202 -0.54 -9.48 19.46
N LEU A 203 -1.51 -8.66 19.81
CA LEU A 203 -1.41 -7.55 20.71
C LEU A 203 -1.88 -7.96 22.10
N SER A 204 -1.26 -7.36 23.12
CA SER A 204 -1.64 -7.54 24.52
C SER A 204 -1.90 -6.19 25.21
N PRO A 205 -2.91 -5.41 24.80
CA PRO A 205 -3.39 -4.26 25.55
C PRO A 205 -3.54 -4.59 27.04
N THR A 206 -2.96 -3.75 27.88
CA THR A 206 -2.92 -3.98 29.33
C THR A 206 -3.60 -2.82 30.05
N TYR A 207 -4.22 -3.08 31.19
CA TYR A 207 -4.62 -2.02 32.11
C TYR A 207 -4.49 -2.49 33.56
N PHE A 208 -4.28 -1.53 34.45
CA PHE A 208 -4.14 -1.77 35.88
C PHE A 208 -5.45 -1.44 36.58
N PHE A 209 -5.82 -2.20 37.61
CA PHE A 209 -7.08 -2.00 38.33
C PHE A 209 -7.02 -2.53 39.75
N THR A 210 -7.97 -2.09 40.59
CA THR A 210 -8.13 -2.60 41.95
C THR A 210 -9.03 -3.83 41.97
N SER A 211 -8.48 -4.96 42.43
CA SER A 211 -9.19 -6.23 42.57
C SER A 211 -10.36 -6.14 43.55
N GLN A 212 -11.17 -7.20 43.65
CA GLN A 212 -12.25 -7.28 44.64
C GLN A 212 -11.76 -7.08 46.09
N THR A 213 -10.54 -7.51 46.40
CA THR A 213 -9.90 -7.36 47.71
C THR A 213 -9.25 -5.99 47.92
N GLY A 214 -9.31 -5.08 46.94
CA GLY A 214 -8.70 -3.75 47.01
C GLY A 214 -7.22 -3.70 46.67
N THR A 215 -6.65 -4.79 46.13
CA THR A 215 -5.23 -4.87 45.74
C THR A 215 -5.06 -4.39 44.30
N MET A 216 -4.07 -3.54 44.04
CA MET A 216 -3.70 -3.16 42.67
C MET A 216 -3.19 -4.41 41.92
N THR A 217 -3.75 -4.65 40.75
CA THR A 217 -3.38 -5.74 39.85
C THR A 217 -3.52 -5.26 38.41
N TYR A 218 -3.31 -6.14 37.45
CA TYR A 218 -3.40 -5.81 36.03
C TYR A 218 -3.94 -7.00 35.26
N THR A 219 -4.52 -6.71 34.10
CA THR A 219 -4.94 -7.75 33.16
C THR A 219 -4.47 -7.40 31.76
N ARG A 220 -4.30 -8.44 30.96
CA ARG A 220 -3.96 -8.38 29.55
C ARG A 220 -5.17 -8.81 28.75
N VAL A 221 -5.54 -8.03 27.75
CA VAL A 221 -6.65 -8.31 26.84
C VAL A 221 -6.05 -8.75 25.52
N PRO A 222 -5.91 -10.07 25.25
CA PRO A 222 -5.32 -10.53 24.00
C PRO A 222 -6.21 -10.16 22.81
N GLU A 223 -5.61 -9.58 21.78
CA GLU A 223 -6.27 -9.19 20.54
C GLU A 223 -5.34 -9.52 19.37
N THR A 224 -5.89 -9.93 18.23
CA THR A 224 -5.09 -10.08 17.01
C THR A 224 -5.34 -8.88 16.10
N LEU A 225 -4.28 -8.16 15.71
CA LEU A 225 -4.35 -7.17 14.64
C LEU A 225 -4.06 -7.88 13.32
N ILE A 226 -5.04 -7.87 12.41
CA ILE A 226 -4.91 -8.40 11.05
C ILE A 226 -4.84 -7.21 10.11
N ILE A 227 -3.79 -7.15 9.31
CA ILE A 227 -3.58 -6.10 8.32
C ILE A 227 -3.55 -6.76 6.95
N THR A 228 -4.44 -6.31 6.08
CA THR A 228 -4.55 -6.77 4.69
C THR A 228 -4.20 -5.62 3.75
N ILE A 229 -3.26 -5.87 2.86
CA ILE A 229 -2.88 -4.96 1.78
C ILE A 229 -3.27 -5.59 0.46
N ASP A 230 -4.12 -4.89 -0.29
CA ASP A 230 -4.36 -5.20 -1.69
C ASP A 230 -3.37 -4.42 -2.55
N TYR A 231 -2.40 -5.12 -3.12
CA TYR A 231 -1.31 -4.54 -3.88
C TYR A 231 -1.53 -4.75 -5.37
N GLN A 232 -1.51 -3.65 -6.13
CA GLN A 232 -1.47 -3.66 -7.58
C GLN A 232 -0.07 -3.23 -8.03
N ALA A 233 0.74 -4.20 -8.45
CA ALA A 233 2.09 -3.97 -8.94
C ALA A 233 2.07 -3.20 -10.27
N ALA A 234 3.16 -2.49 -10.53
CA ALA A 234 3.38 -1.75 -11.76
C ALA A 234 4.58 -2.36 -12.50
N ILE A 235 4.31 -3.17 -13.53
CA ILE A 235 5.29 -4.04 -14.20
C ILE A 235 5.12 -3.91 -15.71
N LEU A 236 6.19 -3.55 -16.42
CA LEU A 236 6.29 -3.70 -17.87
C LEU A 236 6.91 -5.06 -18.17
N GLU A 237 6.15 -5.98 -18.77
CA GLU A 237 6.58 -7.34 -19.05
C GLU A 237 7.24 -7.49 -20.41
N SER A 238 6.67 -6.85 -21.44
CA SER A 238 7.20 -6.91 -22.79
C SER A 238 6.80 -5.72 -23.65
N LEU A 239 7.57 -5.52 -24.72
CA LEU A 239 7.41 -4.46 -25.71
C LEU A 239 7.50 -5.08 -27.09
N THR A 240 6.59 -4.69 -28.00
CA THR A 240 6.69 -4.99 -29.42
C THR A 240 6.67 -3.68 -30.21
N VAL A 241 7.63 -3.51 -31.12
CA VAL A 241 7.71 -2.35 -32.02
C VAL A 241 7.50 -2.83 -33.45
N LEU A 242 6.58 -2.20 -34.16
CA LEU A 242 6.31 -2.41 -35.59
C LEU A 242 6.66 -1.13 -36.35
N GLY A 243 7.52 -1.25 -37.35
CA GLY A 243 8.02 -0.14 -38.16
C GLY A 243 9.40 -0.48 -38.69
N ASP A 244 9.65 -0.25 -39.98
CA ASP A 244 10.93 -0.56 -40.63
C ASP A 244 11.88 0.65 -40.68
N GLY A 245 11.40 1.83 -40.29
CA GLY A 245 12.15 3.08 -40.31
C GLY A 245 12.47 3.59 -41.70
N ASN A 246 11.91 2.98 -42.75
CA ASN A 246 12.09 3.47 -44.11
C ASN A 246 11.16 4.67 -44.37
N ILE A 247 11.74 5.79 -44.75
CA ILE A 247 10.99 6.99 -45.14
C ILE A 247 11.13 7.15 -46.66
N GLU A 248 10.06 6.84 -47.39
CA GLU A 248 10.03 7.03 -48.84
C GLU A 248 9.84 8.52 -49.17
N PRO A 249 10.85 9.20 -49.74
CA PRO A 249 10.77 10.63 -50.00
C PRO A 249 9.82 10.94 -51.16
N GLN A 250 9.00 11.97 -50.98
CA GLN A 250 8.11 12.52 -52.00
C GLN A 250 8.63 13.88 -52.42
N TYR A 251 9.02 14.04 -53.69
CA TYR A 251 9.46 15.31 -54.24
C TYR A 251 8.31 16.02 -54.96
N ASP A 252 7.89 17.16 -54.42
CA ASP A 252 6.95 18.06 -55.08
C ASP A 252 7.71 18.97 -56.06
N THR A 253 7.59 18.69 -57.35
CA THR A 253 8.25 19.47 -58.41
C THR A 253 7.72 20.91 -58.54
N ALA A 254 6.51 21.22 -58.06
CA ALA A 254 5.92 22.55 -58.16
C ALA A 254 6.48 23.50 -57.09
N THR A 255 6.53 23.04 -55.84
CA THR A 255 7.09 23.80 -54.71
C THR A 255 8.59 23.56 -54.50
N LYS A 256 9.15 22.55 -55.19
CA LYS A 256 10.52 22.05 -55.06
C LYS A 256 10.85 21.56 -53.64
N ARG A 257 9.86 21.05 -52.92
CA ARG A 257 10.03 20.52 -51.55
C ARG A 257 10.12 19.01 -51.55
N ILE A 258 10.90 18.46 -50.63
CA ILE A 258 10.97 17.02 -50.39
C ILE A 258 10.37 16.77 -49.00
N SER A 259 9.38 15.90 -48.94
CA SER A 259 8.76 15.49 -47.68
C SER A 259 8.72 13.97 -47.58
N GLY A 260 8.73 13.44 -46.36
CA GLY A 260 8.58 12.01 -46.13
C GLY A 260 7.98 11.75 -44.76
N THR A 261 7.34 10.59 -44.60
CA THR A 261 6.82 10.16 -43.30
C THR A 261 6.95 8.64 -43.17
N THR A 262 7.31 8.18 -41.98
CA THR A 262 7.21 6.78 -41.55
C THR A 262 6.57 6.71 -40.17
N ARG A 263 6.16 5.52 -39.76
CA ARG A 263 5.40 5.29 -38.53
C ARG A 263 5.96 4.12 -37.76
N TYR A 264 5.96 4.27 -36.44
CA TYR A 264 6.18 3.19 -35.50
C TYR A 264 4.94 2.97 -34.66
N ASP A 265 4.46 1.74 -34.63
CA ASP A 265 3.40 1.28 -33.72
C ASP A 265 4.02 0.42 -32.63
N VAL A 266 3.74 0.76 -31.38
CA VAL A 266 4.37 0.19 -30.20
C VAL A 266 3.31 -0.37 -29.27
N SER A 267 3.44 -1.63 -28.90
CA SER A 267 2.56 -2.34 -27.98
C SER A 267 3.35 -2.73 -26.73
N LEU A 268 3.00 -2.13 -25.60
CA LEU A 268 3.54 -2.40 -24.27
C LEU A 268 2.57 -3.35 -23.54
N LEU A 269 3.08 -4.44 -22.97
CA LEU A 269 2.28 -5.41 -22.21
C LEU A 269 2.81 -5.51 -20.78
N GLY A 270 1.90 -5.58 -19.82
CA GLY A 270 2.22 -5.74 -18.41
C GLY A 270 1.11 -5.23 -17.50
N THR A 271 1.36 -5.10 -16.19
CA THR A 271 0.44 -4.44 -15.27
C THR A 271 0.79 -2.95 -15.20
N LEU A 272 0.07 -2.11 -15.92
CA LEU A 272 0.43 -0.69 -16.14
C LEU A 272 -0.68 0.23 -15.58
N PRO A 273 -0.90 0.26 -14.25
CA PRO A 273 -2.03 0.98 -13.66
C PRO A 273 -2.02 2.48 -13.94
N THR A 274 -0.83 3.04 -14.15
CA THR A 274 -0.50 4.46 -14.29
C THR A 274 0.07 4.79 -15.68
N GLY A 275 0.10 3.83 -16.61
CA GLY A 275 0.69 4.00 -17.94
C GLY A 275 2.21 3.80 -17.98
N VAL A 276 2.86 4.36 -19.00
CA VAL A 276 4.28 4.22 -19.33
C VAL A 276 4.87 5.61 -19.61
N ILE A 277 6.11 5.81 -19.19
CA ILE A 277 6.93 6.96 -19.57
C ILE A 277 7.81 6.55 -20.75
N MET A 278 7.84 7.38 -21.78
CA MET A 278 8.71 7.22 -22.93
C MET A 278 9.76 8.33 -22.94
N THR A 279 11.03 7.98 -22.87
CA THR A 279 12.13 8.95 -22.88
C THR A 279 12.82 8.92 -24.23
N PHE A 280 12.70 10.02 -24.98
CA PHE A 280 13.29 10.15 -26.31
C PHE A 280 14.69 10.73 -26.21
N SER A 281 15.65 10.15 -26.93
CA SER A 281 17.01 10.70 -27.03
C SER A 281 17.61 10.45 -28.41
N PRO A 282 18.33 11.41 -29.02
CA PRO A 282 19.08 11.15 -30.23
C PRO A 282 20.27 10.22 -29.92
N THR A 283 20.62 9.32 -30.83
CA THR A 283 21.81 8.44 -30.67
C THR A 283 23.11 9.20 -30.86
N SER A 284 23.09 10.31 -31.59
CA SER A 284 24.22 11.21 -31.82
C SER A 284 23.74 12.56 -32.36
N GLY A 285 24.20 13.66 -31.77
CA GLY A 285 23.84 15.00 -32.25
C GLY A 285 22.37 15.35 -31.98
N ASP A 286 21.75 16.01 -32.95
CA ASP A 286 20.34 16.41 -32.93
C ASP A 286 19.45 15.40 -33.69
N TYR A 287 18.13 15.58 -33.67
CA TYR A 287 17.18 14.70 -34.38
C TYR A 287 17.23 14.95 -35.90
N GLU A 288 18.27 14.41 -36.54
CA GLU A 288 18.58 14.66 -37.96
C GLU A 288 18.91 13.37 -38.71
N LEU A 289 18.56 13.33 -40.00
CA LEU A 289 19.11 12.36 -40.95
C LEU A 289 20.38 12.96 -41.58
N THR A 290 21.45 12.19 -41.65
CA THR A 290 22.74 12.62 -42.22
C THR A 290 22.99 11.90 -43.53
N ASN A 291 23.44 12.62 -44.57
CA ASN A 291 23.83 12.01 -45.83
C ASN A 291 25.02 11.05 -45.62
N ILE A 292 24.91 9.83 -46.15
CA ILE A 292 25.94 8.78 -45.97
C ILE A 292 27.27 9.16 -46.65
N ASP A 293 27.21 9.90 -47.75
CA ASP A 293 28.38 10.32 -48.53
C ASP A 293 28.90 11.71 -48.14
N ASN A 294 28.09 12.54 -47.47
CA ASN A 294 28.46 13.90 -47.03
C ASN A 294 27.88 14.26 -45.65
N SER A 295 28.66 14.08 -44.58
CA SER A 295 28.19 14.33 -43.21
C SER A 295 27.82 15.77 -42.85
N LEU A 296 28.10 16.74 -43.74
CA LEU A 296 27.68 18.14 -43.56
C LEU A 296 26.24 18.38 -44.02
N GLU A 297 25.67 17.48 -44.83
CA GLU A 297 24.29 17.57 -45.29
C GLU A 297 23.37 16.80 -44.36
N LYS A 298 22.42 17.53 -43.79
CA LYS A 298 21.51 17.02 -42.78
C LYS A 298 20.08 17.43 -43.04
N ILE A 299 19.15 16.56 -42.65
CA ILE A 299 17.72 16.77 -42.74
C ILE A 299 17.15 16.67 -41.32
N PRO A 300 16.78 17.79 -40.68
CA PRO A 300 16.07 17.73 -39.40
C PRO A 300 14.71 17.07 -39.60
N TYR A 301 14.30 16.24 -38.64
CA TYR A 301 12.98 15.60 -38.67
C TYR A 301 12.15 15.94 -37.43
N THR A 302 10.84 15.72 -37.56
CA THR A 302 9.82 15.97 -36.56
C THR A 302 9.26 14.62 -36.12
N ILE A 303 9.16 14.41 -34.80
CA ILE A 303 8.51 13.24 -34.20
C ILE A 303 7.19 13.70 -33.58
N THR A 304 6.08 13.13 -34.05
CA THR A 304 4.75 13.43 -33.53
C THR A 304 4.12 12.18 -32.92
N CYS A 305 3.58 12.29 -31.71
CA CYS A 305 2.79 11.24 -31.12
C CYS A 305 1.39 11.17 -31.76
N ALA A 306 1.15 10.11 -32.52
CA ALA A 306 -0.12 9.88 -33.20
C ALA A 306 -1.17 9.24 -32.27
N ILE A 307 -0.75 8.31 -31.41
CA ILE A 307 -1.62 7.55 -30.51
C ILE A 307 -0.94 7.41 -29.15
N GLY A 308 -1.72 7.49 -28.07
CA GLY A 308 -1.31 7.00 -26.75
C GLY A 308 -0.65 8.01 -25.84
N CYS A 309 -0.25 9.21 -26.30
CA CYS A 309 0.32 10.24 -25.40
C CYS A 309 -0.76 11.03 -24.68
N GLU A 310 -0.53 11.32 -23.39
CA GLU A 310 -1.44 12.09 -22.53
C GLU A 310 -1.42 13.59 -22.86
N SER A 311 -0.24 14.16 -23.12
CA SER A 311 -0.06 15.60 -23.38
C SER A 311 -0.97 16.12 -24.50
N PRO A 312 -1.59 17.31 -24.37
CA PRO A 312 -2.36 17.91 -25.46
C PRO A 312 -1.47 18.29 -26.65
N ASP A 313 -0.21 18.63 -26.40
CA ASP A 313 0.78 18.80 -27.44
C ASP A 313 1.26 17.41 -27.90
N LYS A 314 1.27 17.18 -29.21
CA LYS A 314 1.66 15.90 -29.79
C LYS A 314 3.03 15.95 -30.45
N VAL A 315 3.64 17.13 -30.60
CA VAL A 315 4.91 17.29 -31.29
C VAL A 315 6.06 17.17 -30.29
N ILE A 316 6.67 15.99 -30.25
CA ILE A 316 7.76 15.65 -29.32
C ILE A 316 9.06 16.31 -29.77
N VAL A 317 9.35 16.23 -31.07
CA VAL A 317 10.50 16.87 -31.71
C VAL A 317 9.96 17.69 -32.87
N GLN A 318 10.34 18.96 -32.97
CA GLN A 318 10.02 19.85 -34.08
C GLN A 318 11.31 20.25 -34.78
N ASP A 319 11.42 19.91 -36.07
CA ASP A 319 12.54 20.31 -36.93
C ASP A 319 13.92 20.08 -36.28
N GLY A 320 14.12 18.87 -35.75
CA GLY A 320 15.38 18.46 -35.14
C GLY A 320 15.54 18.82 -33.66
N VAL A 321 14.63 19.63 -33.11
CA VAL A 321 14.71 20.15 -31.73
C VAL A 321 13.62 19.52 -30.86
N LEU A 322 14.03 18.94 -29.73
CA LEU A 322 13.11 18.41 -28.73
C LEU A 322 12.26 19.53 -28.11
N ASN A 323 10.95 19.30 -28.01
CA ASN A 323 10.00 20.22 -27.39
C ASN A 323 10.02 20.11 -25.87
N THR A 324 11.05 20.69 -25.25
CA THR A 324 11.24 20.67 -23.79
C THR A 324 10.23 21.51 -23.01
N VAL A 325 9.43 22.34 -23.70
CA VAL A 325 8.35 23.11 -23.07
C VAL A 325 7.17 22.20 -22.72
N SER A 326 6.78 21.33 -23.66
CA SER A 326 5.68 20.37 -23.46
C SER A 326 6.15 19.04 -22.85
N PHE A 327 7.44 18.71 -22.99
CA PHE A 327 8.05 17.46 -22.53
C PHE A 327 9.35 17.75 -21.77
N PRO A 328 9.26 18.23 -20.51
CA PRO A 328 10.44 18.36 -19.67
C PRO A 328 11.16 17.00 -19.55
N ASP A 329 12.49 17.04 -19.45
CA ASP A 329 13.34 15.85 -19.32
C ASP A 329 13.28 14.85 -20.49
N SER A 330 12.65 15.23 -21.62
CA SER A 330 12.42 14.36 -22.79
C SER A 330 11.43 13.22 -22.53
N GLU A 331 10.61 13.36 -21.49
CA GLU A 331 9.64 12.36 -21.06
C GLU A 331 8.27 12.62 -21.68
N VAL A 332 7.70 11.57 -22.25
CA VAL A 332 6.36 11.57 -22.84
C VAL A 332 5.53 10.52 -22.14
N ILE A 333 4.56 10.97 -21.36
CA ILE A 333 3.67 10.10 -20.58
C ILE A 333 2.56 9.57 -21.49
N THR A 334 2.31 8.26 -21.43
CA THR A 334 1.16 7.65 -22.11
C THR A 334 -0.10 7.80 -21.28
N VAL A 335 -1.27 7.81 -21.94
CA VAL A 335 -2.56 7.76 -21.24
C VAL A 335 -2.60 6.59 -20.24
N ASN A 336 -3.25 6.82 -19.10
CA ASN A 336 -3.50 5.77 -18.10
C ASN A 336 -4.12 4.55 -18.79
N GLY A 337 -3.53 3.38 -18.56
CA GLY A 337 -4.05 2.12 -19.11
C GLY A 337 -5.43 1.72 -18.56
N GLU A 338 -6.01 2.46 -17.60
CA GLU A 338 -7.22 2.09 -16.84
C GLU A 338 -7.12 0.68 -16.22
N GLY A 339 -5.90 0.25 -15.85
CA GLY A 339 -5.66 -1.12 -15.39
C GLY A 339 -5.70 -2.18 -16.50
N SER A 340 -5.64 -1.77 -17.77
CA SER A 340 -5.45 -2.69 -18.90
C SER A 340 -4.05 -3.29 -18.88
N ASN A 341 -3.96 -4.52 -19.37
CA ASN A 341 -2.70 -5.23 -19.46
C ASN A 341 -1.86 -4.80 -20.68
N LYS A 342 -2.24 -3.69 -21.34
CA LYS A 342 -1.72 -3.28 -22.64
C LYS A 342 -1.84 -1.77 -22.86
N VAL A 343 -0.73 -1.12 -23.19
CA VAL A 343 -0.70 0.26 -23.66
C VAL A 343 -0.21 0.28 -25.12
N ASP A 344 -1.00 0.84 -26.02
CA ASP A 344 -0.64 1.04 -27.42
C ASP A 344 -0.26 2.50 -27.67
N VAL A 345 0.91 2.71 -28.27
CA VAL A 345 1.44 4.03 -28.65
C VAL A 345 1.80 4.00 -30.13
N ALA A 346 1.64 5.13 -30.81
CA ALA A 346 2.22 5.29 -32.13
C ALA A 346 2.84 6.67 -32.28
N TYR A 347 3.97 6.74 -32.98
CA TYR A 347 4.60 7.99 -33.35
C TYR A 347 5.00 7.99 -34.83
N ASP A 348 4.75 9.12 -35.46
CA ASP A 348 5.08 9.39 -36.85
C ASP A 348 6.36 10.23 -36.89
N VAL A 349 7.31 9.82 -37.73
CA VAL A 349 8.57 10.53 -37.98
C VAL A 349 8.50 11.12 -39.38
N SER A 350 8.65 12.43 -39.49
CA SER A 350 8.46 13.14 -40.75
C SER A 350 9.49 14.23 -40.98
N PHE A 351 9.70 14.62 -42.23
CA PHE A 351 10.48 15.80 -42.59
C PHE A 351 9.81 16.52 -43.76
N ASP A 352 10.06 17.82 -43.86
CA ASP A 352 9.66 18.65 -45.01
C ASP A 352 10.70 19.77 -45.21
N VAL A 353 11.47 19.67 -46.31
CA VAL A 353 12.65 20.52 -46.56
C VAL A 353 12.72 21.01 -48.01
N ASP A 354 13.47 22.08 -48.24
CA ASP A 354 13.75 22.58 -49.59
C ASP A 354 14.66 21.61 -50.34
N GLY A 355 14.19 21.08 -51.47
CA GLY A 355 14.93 20.12 -52.28
C GLY A 355 16.16 20.73 -52.98
N ASN A 356 16.28 22.06 -53.08
CA ASN A 356 17.49 22.70 -53.63
C ASN A 356 18.65 22.73 -52.63
N ALA A 357 18.38 22.50 -51.34
CA ALA A 357 19.39 22.51 -50.28
C ALA A 357 20.07 21.15 -50.06
N LEU A 358 19.64 20.11 -50.78
CA LEU A 358 20.08 18.73 -50.58
C LEU A 358 20.68 18.16 -51.84
N SER A 359 21.72 17.33 -51.68
CA SER A 359 22.22 16.49 -52.76
C SER A 359 21.41 15.20 -52.87
N SER A 360 21.41 14.58 -54.05
CA SER A 360 20.82 13.26 -54.22
C SER A 360 21.70 12.23 -53.51
N GLY A 361 21.09 11.39 -52.67
CA GLY A 361 21.80 10.36 -51.92
C GLY A 361 20.91 9.71 -50.88
N ASN A 362 21.52 8.79 -50.13
CA ASN A 362 20.87 8.15 -49.00
C ASN A 362 21.18 8.93 -47.71
N TYR A 363 20.16 9.16 -46.91
CA TYR A 363 20.27 9.80 -45.61
C TYR A 363 19.88 8.80 -44.53
N GLN A 364 20.59 8.80 -43.41
CA GLN A 364 20.32 7.91 -42.28
C GLN A 364 20.38 8.65 -40.95
N GLY A 365 19.55 8.24 -40.01
CA GLY A 365 19.54 8.74 -38.65
C GLY A 365 19.07 7.67 -37.69
N SER A 366 19.22 7.90 -36.39
CA SER A 366 18.64 7.03 -35.37
C SER A 366 18.35 7.83 -34.10
N PHE A 367 17.42 7.32 -33.31
CA PHE A 367 17.09 7.80 -31.97
C PHE A 367 16.71 6.61 -31.11
N ASN A 368 16.81 6.78 -29.80
CA ASN A 368 16.40 5.80 -28.82
C ASN A 368 15.10 6.26 -28.15
N VAL A 369 14.28 5.28 -27.80
CA VAL A 369 13.14 5.47 -26.90
C VAL A 369 13.28 4.45 -25.78
N VAL A 370 13.39 4.95 -24.55
CA VAL A 370 13.37 4.11 -23.34
C VAL A 370 11.95 4.09 -22.80
N TYR A 371 11.47 2.90 -22.42
CA TYR A 371 10.12 2.72 -21.89
C TYR A 371 10.22 2.27 -20.44
N GLU A 372 9.57 3.00 -19.56
CA GLU A 372 9.52 2.70 -18.12
C GLU A 372 8.08 2.78 -17.64
N VAL A 373 7.73 2.00 -16.61
CA VAL A 373 6.39 2.13 -16.01
C VAL A 373 6.28 3.52 -15.39
N ASN A 374 5.19 4.24 -15.65
CA ASN A 374 4.92 5.49 -14.97
C ASN A 374 4.57 5.15 -13.52
N LEU A 375 5.33 5.57 -12.51
CA LEU A 375 5.13 5.12 -11.12
C LEU A 375 4.43 6.17 -10.27
#